data_AF-A0A8X6N4H2-F1
#
_entry.id   AF-A0A8X6N4H2-F1
#
_cell.length_a   1.000
_cell.length_b   1.000
_cell.length_c   1.000
_cell.angle_alpha   90.00
_cell.angle_beta   90.00
_cell.angle_gamma   90.00
#
_symmetry.space_group_name_H-M   'P 1'
#
loop_
_entity.id
_entity.type
_entity.pdbx_description
1 polymer ?
#
loop_
_entity_poly.entity_id
_entity_poly.type
_entity_poly.pdbx_seq_one_letter_code
_entity_poly.pdbx_strand_id
1 'polypeptide(L)'
;KILYTPQSLLKRYLCRKMCDVLSDTQKCPIIVQTDSLSGKEMLARSKIEDEQNKDCNPEIFEKPDSSSAVSSHLLEKLSTGILSFYVDDMKKTSSSLAELTRNQNIVIETLEQENVRVTDALKSCPLDEMFTRIKIYHQKVLLLKKDMLVIHDRTSKLKKRAMKLQQQKQKEALQKELQRDREIERDKQLAPKIATKSTQGK
;
A
#
# COMPACT_ATOMS: atom_id res chain seq x y z
N LYS A 1 -5.17 -7.28 -36.48
CA LYS A 1 -5.90 -6.20 -35.77
C LYS A 1 -6.25 -6.72 -34.37
N ILE A 2 -5.44 -6.37 -33.36
CA ILE A 2 -5.69 -6.77 -31.97
C ILE A 2 -6.77 -5.83 -31.41
N LEU A 3 -7.98 -6.35 -31.26
CA LEU A 3 -9.11 -5.62 -30.66
C LEU A 3 -8.86 -5.44 -29.16
N TYR A 4 -8.30 -4.29 -28.77
CA TYR A 4 -8.22 -3.89 -27.38
C TYR A 4 -9.62 -3.48 -26.91
N THR A 5 -10.28 -4.38 -26.18
CA THR A 5 -11.48 -4.05 -25.42
C THR A 5 -11.14 -3.02 -24.33
N PRO A 6 -11.98 -2.01 -24.04
CA PRO A 6 -11.68 -0.96 -23.04
C PRO A 6 -11.30 -1.51 -21.65
N GLN A 7 -11.76 -2.71 -21.27
CA GLN A 7 -11.33 -3.39 -20.05
C GLN A 7 -9.83 -3.76 -20.01
N SER A 8 -9.20 -4.05 -21.14
CA SER A 8 -7.78 -4.46 -21.18
C SER A 8 -6.83 -3.27 -21.04
N LEU A 9 -7.25 -2.09 -21.50
CA LEU A 9 -6.52 -0.84 -21.31
C LEU A 9 -6.59 -0.36 -19.86
N LEU A 10 -7.78 -0.43 -19.23
CA LEU A 10 -7.94 -0.09 -17.81
C LEU A 10 -7.11 -1.01 -16.91
N LYS A 11 -7.05 -2.31 -17.24
CA LYS A 11 -6.26 -3.29 -16.49
C LYS A 11 -4.74 -3.02 -16.60
N ARG A 12 -4.25 -2.62 -17.76
CA ARG A 12 -2.85 -2.20 -17.92
C ARG A 12 -2.55 -0.89 -17.20
N TYR A 13 -3.47 0.08 -17.25
CA TYR A 13 -3.31 1.35 -16.56
C TYR A 13 -3.24 1.17 -15.04
N LEU A 14 -4.15 0.39 -14.47
CA LEU A 14 -4.17 0.06 -13.03
C LEU A 14 -2.94 -0.75 -12.59
N CYS A 15 -2.51 -1.73 -13.40
CA CYS A 15 -1.32 -2.53 -13.10
C CYS A 15 -0.05 -1.66 -13.11
N ARG A 16 0.06 -0.74 -14.08
CA ARG A 16 1.20 0.19 -14.16
C ARG A 16 1.21 1.17 -12.98
N LYS A 17 0.06 1.78 -12.66
CA LYS A 17 -0.11 2.65 -11.49
C LYS A 17 0.21 1.94 -10.16
N MET A 18 -0.17 0.68 -9.98
CA MET A 18 0.18 -0.08 -8.77
C MET A 18 1.68 -0.42 -8.71
N CYS A 19 2.31 -0.78 -9.83
CA CYS A 19 3.76 -1.01 -9.86
C CYS A 19 4.57 0.27 -9.57
N ASP A 20 4.11 1.44 -10.02
CA ASP A 20 4.76 2.72 -9.74
C ASP A 20 4.71 3.05 -8.23
N VAL A 21 3.56 2.84 -7.58
CA VAL A 21 3.39 3.05 -6.12
C VAL A 21 4.22 2.06 -5.28
N LEU A 22 4.37 0.81 -5.75
CA LEU A 22 5.22 -0.19 -5.09
C LEU A 22 6.72 0.05 -5.31
N SER A 23 7.11 0.74 -6.38
CA SER A 23 8.51 1.08 -6.66
C SER A 23 8.99 2.27 -5.81
N ASP A 24 8.09 3.21 -5.48
CA ASP A 24 8.40 4.34 -4.60
C ASP A 24 8.53 3.96 -3.12
N THR A 25 7.85 2.89 -2.69
CA THR A 25 7.94 2.38 -1.31
C THR A 25 9.25 1.60 -1.05
N GLN A 26 9.91 1.05 -2.08
CA GLN A 26 11.23 0.41 -1.93
C GLN A 26 12.40 1.39 -1.75
N LYS A 27 12.18 2.71 -1.95
CA LYS A 27 13.20 3.75 -1.76
C LYS A 27 13.13 4.45 -0.40
N CYS A 28 12.22 4.06 0.49
CA CYS A 28 12.13 4.61 1.83
C CYS A 28 12.89 3.72 2.83
N PRO A 29 14.03 4.17 3.39
CA PRO A 29 14.82 3.38 4.34
C PRO A 29 14.23 3.35 5.76
N ILE A 30 12.97 3.74 5.96
CA ILE A 30 12.42 4.03 7.30
C ILE A 30 11.66 2.83 7.91
N ILE A 31 11.39 1.76 7.17
CA ILE A 31 10.59 0.63 7.68
C ILE A 31 11.36 -0.69 7.57
N VAL A 32 12.58 -0.74 8.11
CA VAL A 32 13.20 -2.00 8.53
C VAL A 32 14.06 -1.71 9.76
N GLN A 33 13.47 -1.83 10.94
CA GLN A 33 14.06 -2.28 12.22
C GLN A 33 13.15 -1.87 13.38
N THR A 34 12.05 -2.60 13.56
CA THR A 34 11.42 -2.71 14.87
C THR A 34 11.78 -4.08 15.42
N ASP A 35 12.97 -4.19 15.99
CA ASP A 35 13.28 -5.24 16.96
C ASP A 35 14.25 -4.66 17.99
N SER A 36 13.78 -4.66 19.25
CA SER A 36 14.54 -4.55 20.49
C SER A 36 15.51 -3.37 20.67
N LEU A 37 15.01 -2.25 21.19
CA LEU A 37 15.71 -1.49 22.24
C LEU A 37 14.69 -0.97 23.26
N SER A 38 14.37 -1.86 24.21
CA SER A 38 13.97 -1.47 25.55
C SER A 38 15.24 -1.16 26.34
N GLY A 39 15.24 -0.03 27.04
CA GLY A 39 16.35 0.44 27.87
C GLY A 39 16.44 1.96 27.76
N LYS A 40 15.64 2.74 28.50
CA LYS A 40 16.05 3.23 29.82
C LYS A 40 17.57 3.37 29.90
N GLU A 41 18.12 4.48 29.42
CA GLU A 41 19.36 5.10 29.90
C GLU A 41 19.71 6.34 29.05
N MET A 42 19.27 7.53 29.47
CA MET A 42 19.99 8.79 29.26
C MET A 42 19.50 9.81 30.29
N LEU A 43 19.64 9.45 31.57
CA LEU A 43 19.65 10.42 32.66
C LEU A 43 20.60 9.90 33.75
N ALA A 44 21.90 9.88 33.43
CA ALA A 44 22.95 9.55 34.37
C ALA A 44 24.11 10.54 34.20
N ARG A 45 23.99 11.66 34.90
CA ARG A 45 24.97 12.09 35.91
C ARG A 45 26.44 12.00 35.45
N SER A 46 26.97 13.09 34.89
CA SER A 46 28.40 13.37 35.00
C SER A 46 28.70 13.77 36.46
N LYS A 47 28.91 12.77 37.32
CA LYS A 47 29.84 12.94 38.43
C LYS A 47 31.21 13.08 37.78
N ILE A 48 31.73 14.30 37.74
CA ILE A 48 33.17 14.48 37.59
C ILE A 48 33.74 14.04 38.93
N GLU A 49 34.43 12.91 38.91
CA GLU A 49 35.24 12.43 40.01
C GLU A 49 36.39 13.42 40.21
N ASP A 50 36.55 13.87 41.46
CA ASP A 50 37.72 14.60 41.93
C ASP A 50 38.94 13.67 41.84
N GLU A 51 39.54 13.57 40.66
CA GLU A 51 40.92 13.08 40.52
C GLU A 51 41.88 14.25 40.70
N GLN A 52 42.75 14.07 41.70
CA GLN A 52 43.84 14.93 42.10
C GLN A 52 44.75 15.25 40.91
N ASN A 53 44.57 16.40 40.29
CA ASN A 53 45.59 16.97 39.43
C ASN A 53 46.57 17.77 40.31
N LYS A 54 47.60 17.05 40.73
CA LYS A 54 48.79 17.56 41.41
C LYS A 54 49.77 18.04 40.33
N ASP A 55 50.34 19.23 40.55
CA ASP A 55 51.42 19.88 39.78
C ASP A 55 50.97 20.54 38.45
N CYS A 56 51.20 21.82 38.14
CA CYS A 56 52.04 22.87 38.71
C CYS A 56 51.31 24.22 38.48
N ASN A 57 50.98 24.94 39.55
CA ASN A 57 50.82 26.38 39.45
C ASN A 57 52.23 26.98 39.52
N PRO A 58 52.75 27.66 38.47
CA PRO A 58 53.83 28.58 38.72
C PRO A 58 53.22 29.77 39.47
N GLU A 59 53.30 29.74 40.80
CA GLU A 59 53.21 30.96 41.60
C GLU A 59 54.42 31.83 41.24
N ILE A 60 54.30 32.55 40.13
CA ILE A 60 55.10 33.75 39.90
C ILE A 60 54.47 34.80 40.81
N PHE A 61 54.87 34.78 42.08
CA PHE A 61 54.77 35.95 42.95
C PHE A 61 55.81 36.95 42.46
N GLU A 62 55.52 37.64 41.37
CA GLU A 62 56.23 38.87 41.05
C GLU A 62 55.86 39.88 42.11
N LYS A 63 56.81 40.16 43.01
CA LYS A 63 56.84 41.37 43.81
C LYS A 63 56.54 42.54 42.86
N PRO A 64 55.56 43.41 43.14
CA PRO A 64 55.38 44.59 42.32
C PRO A 64 56.62 45.47 42.48
N ASP A 65 57.46 45.49 41.44
CA ASP A 65 58.49 46.50 41.31
C ASP A 65 57.82 47.86 41.50
N SER A 66 58.33 48.61 42.47
CA SER A 66 57.73 49.83 43.01
C SER A 66 57.86 51.04 42.05
N SER A 67 57.83 50.80 40.74
CA SER A 67 57.99 51.81 39.68
C SER A 67 56.79 51.93 38.74
N SER A 68 55.65 51.28 39.00
CA SER A 68 54.40 51.60 38.31
C SER A 68 53.22 51.51 39.26
N ALA A 69 53.07 52.52 40.11
CA ALA A 69 51.81 52.76 40.79
C ALA A 69 50.78 53.16 39.73
N VAL A 70 50.13 52.16 39.11
CA VAL A 70 49.01 52.38 38.22
C VAL A 70 47.95 53.13 39.02
N SER A 71 47.66 54.38 38.63
CA SER A 71 46.66 55.17 39.33
C SER A 71 45.35 54.40 39.41
N SER A 72 44.70 54.36 40.57
CA SER A 72 43.40 53.67 40.76
C SER A 72 42.39 54.06 39.68
N HIS A 73 42.43 55.32 39.26
CA HIS A 73 41.61 55.87 38.19
C HIS A 73 41.94 55.28 36.79
N LEU A 74 43.21 54.98 36.49
CA LEU A 74 43.59 54.30 35.24
C LEU A 74 43.12 52.84 35.24
N LEU A 75 43.25 52.15 36.37
CA LEU A 75 42.77 50.77 36.52
C LEU A 75 41.24 50.69 36.39
N GLU A 76 40.52 51.64 36.99
CA GLU A 76 39.06 51.75 36.87
C GLU A 76 38.65 52.02 35.42
N LYS A 77 39.33 52.92 34.70
CA LYS A 77 39.04 53.17 33.28
C LYS A 77 39.30 51.98 32.39
N LEU A 78 40.39 51.25 32.60
CA LEU A 78 40.71 50.05 31.82
C LEU A 78 39.74 48.91 32.10
N SER A 79 39.45 48.63 33.37
CA SER A 79 38.47 47.60 33.74
C SER A 79 37.07 47.94 33.25
N THR A 80 36.65 49.20 33.37
CA THR A 80 35.35 49.67 32.84
C THR A 80 35.31 49.59 31.31
N GLY A 81 36.40 49.97 30.63
CA GLY A 81 36.51 49.87 29.17
C GLY A 81 36.39 48.42 28.69
N ILE A 82 37.14 47.49 29.30
CA ILE A 82 37.08 46.06 28.98
C ILE A 82 35.69 45.49 29.26
N LEU A 83 35.10 45.80 30.43
CA LEU A 83 33.74 45.34 30.76
C LEU A 83 32.71 45.90 29.78
N SER A 84 32.78 47.19 29.45
CA SER A 84 31.86 47.81 28.50
C SER A 84 31.93 47.18 27.11
N PHE A 85 33.12 46.71 26.70
CA PHE A 85 33.31 46.08 25.40
C PHE A 85 32.69 44.69 25.31
N TYR A 86 32.80 43.86 26.35
CA TYR A 86 32.35 42.47 26.31
C TYR A 86 30.95 42.22 26.89
N VAL A 87 30.48 43.05 27.84
CA VAL A 87 29.22 42.79 28.55
C VAL A 87 28.02 42.78 27.62
N ASP A 88 27.95 43.70 26.65
CA ASP A 88 26.81 43.80 25.75
C ASP A 88 26.78 42.63 24.75
N ASP A 89 27.94 42.22 24.23
CA ASP A 89 28.05 41.05 23.36
C ASP A 89 27.73 39.75 24.10
N MET A 90 28.16 39.61 25.36
CA MET A 90 27.82 38.48 26.21
C MET A 90 26.32 38.42 26.52
N LYS A 91 25.68 39.57 26.78
CA LYS A 91 24.22 39.64 26.95
C LYS A 91 23.48 39.28 25.66
N LYS A 92 23.93 39.79 24.53
CA LYS A 92 23.35 39.50 23.21
C LYS A 92 23.43 38.02 22.86
N THR A 93 24.60 37.41 23.05
CA THR A 93 24.80 35.97 22.80
C THR A 93 23.99 35.11 23.77
N SER A 94 23.93 35.48 25.06
CA SER A 94 23.07 34.81 26.04
C SER A 94 21.58 34.89 25.66
N SER A 95 21.11 36.05 25.20
CA SER A 95 19.72 36.25 24.76
C SER A 95 19.41 35.40 23.52
N SER A 96 20.33 35.40 22.54
CA SER A 96 20.22 34.58 21.32
C SER A 96 20.16 33.09 21.64
N LEU A 97 20.99 32.63 22.59
CA LEU A 97 20.96 31.22 23.03
C LEU A 97 19.66 30.86 23.75
N ALA A 98 19.12 31.77 24.56
CA ALA A 98 17.84 31.56 25.23
C ALA A 98 16.68 31.47 24.22
N GLU A 99 16.68 32.34 23.20
CA GLU A 99 15.71 32.28 22.11
C GLU A 99 15.84 30.97 21.30
N LEU A 100 17.07 30.58 20.96
CA LEU A 100 17.32 29.31 20.27
C LEU A 100 16.81 28.12 21.07
N THR A 101 17.09 28.09 22.38
CA THR A 101 16.63 27.02 23.28
C THR A 101 15.10 26.97 23.35
N ARG A 102 14.44 28.14 23.45
CA ARG A 102 12.98 28.24 23.40
C ARG A 102 12.42 27.70 22.08
N ASN A 103 13.01 28.09 20.95
CA ASN A 103 12.58 27.65 19.63
C ASN A 103 12.77 26.14 19.46
N GLN A 104 13.88 25.59 19.96
CA GLN A 104 14.12 24.14 19.98
C GLN A 104 13.04 23.41 20.76
N ASN A 105 12.66 23.90 21.96
CA ASN A 105 11.59 23.28 22.75
C ASN A 105 10.24 23.28 22.01
N ILE A 106 9.88 24.39 21.35
CA ILE A 106 8.64 24.47 20.56
C ILE A 106 8.65 23.45 19.42
N VAL A 107 9.78 23.32 18.71
CA VAL A 107 9.92 22.34 17.62
C VAL A 107 9.81 20.91 18.15
N ILE A 108 10.44 20.61 19.28
CA ILE A 108 10.36 19.30 19.93
C ILE A 108 8.92 18.97 20.29
N GLU A 109 8.21 19.87 20.99
CA GLU A 109 6.80 19.68 21.35
C GLU A 109 5.92 19.46 20.12
N THR A 110 6.17 20.22 19.05
CA THR A 110 5.43 20.08 17.78
C THR A 110 5.69 18.72 17.14
N LEU A 111 6.94 18.28 17.10
CA LEU A 111 7.30 16.96 16.55
C LEU A 111 6.73 15.82 17.38
N GLU A 112 6.71 15.93 18.70
CA GLU A 112 6.09 14.94 19.58
C GLU A 112 4.58 14.84 19.32
N GLN A 113 3.88 15.97 19.19
CA GLN A 113 2.46 16.00 18.83
C GLN A 113 2.20 15.36 17.45
N GLU A 114 3.01 15.70 16.43
CA GLU A 114 2.88 15.08 15.11
C GLU A 114 3.17 13.57 15.15
N ASN A 115 4.15 13.13 15.94
CA ASN A 115 4.47 11.71 16.07
C ASN A 115 3.30 10.93 16.69
N VAL A 116 2.67 11.48 17.73
CA VAL A 116 1.43 10.92 18.30
C VAL A 116 0.34 10.86 17.24
N ARG A 117 0.09 11.96 16.51
CA ARG A 117 -0.92 12.00 15.44
C ARG A 117 -0.70 10.95 14.36
N VAL A 118 0.55 10.78 13.91
CA VAL A 118 0.91 9.76 12.90
C VAL A 118 0.70 8.36 13.44
N THR A 119 1.12 8.11 14.68
CA THR A 119 0.96 6.81 15.34
C THR A 119 -0.52 6.45 15.49
N ASP A 120 -1.36 7.40 15.89
CA ASP A 120 -2.79 7.19 16.05
C ASP A 120 -3.49 7.01 14.70
N ALA A 121 -3.07 7.75 13.66
CA ALA A 121 -3.55 7.53 12.30
C ALA A 121 -3.24 6.11 11.81
N LEU A 122 -2.01 5.63 12.04
CA LEU A 122 -1.60 4.28 11.67
C LEU A 122 -2.38 3.19 12.43
N LYS A 123 -2.69 3.42 13.71
CA LYS A 123 -3.56 2.51 14.49
C LYS A 123 -5.01 2.52 14.00
N SER A 124 -5.53 3.70 13.64
CA SER A 124 -6.92 3.86 13.20
C SER A 124 -7.21 3.19 11.85
N CYS A 125 -6.19 3.04 11.01
CA CYS A 125 -6.29 2.44 9.70
C CYS A 125 -5.31 1.25 9.59
N PRO A 126 -5.72 0.03 9.99
CA PRO A 126 -4.86 -1.16 9.91
C PRO A 126 -4.72 -1.61 8.44
N LEU A 127 -3.89 -0.87 7.70
CA LEU A 127 -3.64 -1.08 6.28
C LEU A 127 -3.15 -2.51 6.00
N ASP A 128 -2.34 -3.09 6.87
CA ASP A 128 -1.84 -4.46 6.74
C ASP A 128 -2.96 -5.50 6.75
N GLU A 129 -3.97 -5.31 7.61
CA GLU A 129 -5.14 -6.16 7.65
C GLU A 129 -5.98 -6.00 6.37
N MET A 130 -6.11 -4.75 5.90
CA MET A 130 -6.81 -4.46 4.65
C MET A 130 -6.11 -5.11 3.45
N PHE A 131 -4.78 -4.99 3.34
CA PHE A 131 -3.99 -5.62 2.29
C PHE A 131 -4.08 -7.15 2.35
N THR A 132 -4.08 -7.73 3.55
CA THR A 132 -4.26 -9.17 3.74
C THR A 132 -5.64 -9.62 3.26
N ARG A 133 -6.70 -8.89 3.63
CA ARG A 133 -8.07 -9.15 3.13
C ARG A 133 -8.15 -9.03 1.61
N ILE A 134 -7.55 -8.01 1.01
CA ILE A 134 -7.52 -7.83 -0.45
C ILE A 134 -6.89 -9.04 -1.13
N LYS A 135 -5.76 -9.55 -0.63
CA LYS A 135 -5.10 -10.76 -1.16
C LYS A 135 -6.02 -11.98 -1.10
N ILE A 136 -6.69 -12.19 0.03
CA ILE A 136 -7.63 -13.31 0.21
C ILE A 136 -8.79 -13.21 -0.77
N TYR A 137 -9.44 -12.04 -0.88
CA TYR A 137 -10.56 -11.86 -1.80
C TYR A 137 -10.15 -11.95 -3.26
N HIS A 138 -8.96 -11.46 -3.61
CA HIS A 138 -8.40 -11.63 -4.94
C HIS A 138 -8.30 -13.11 -5.31
N GLN A 139 -7.74 -13.93 -4.41
CA GLN A 139 -7.65 -15.37 -4.62
C GLN A 139 -9.02 -16.03 -4.75
N LYS A 140 -10.00 -15.65 -3.91
CA LYS A 140 -11.38 -16.15 -4.00
C LYS A 140 -12.00 -15.86 -5.36
N VAL A 141 -11.82 -14.64 -5.89
CA VAL A 141 -12.34 -14.25 -7.20
C VAL A 141 -11.67 -15.04 -8.32
N LEU A 142 -10.36 -15.29 -8.24
CA LEU A 142 -9.66 -16.13 -9.22
C LEU A 142 -10.17 -17.57 -9.22
N LEU A 143 -10.42 -18.15 -8.04
CA LEU A 143 -11.00 -19.48 -7.91
C LEU A 143 -12.43 -19.52 -8.47
N LEU A 144 -13.29 -18.58 -8.08
CA LEU A 144 -14.67 -18.51 -8.59
C LEU A 144 -14.69 -18.37 -10.12
N LYS A 145 -13.80 -17.56 -10.69
CA LYS A 145 -13.67 -17.42 -12.15
C LYS A 145 -13.30 -18.75 -12.79
N LYS A 146 -12.34 -19.49 -12.23
CA LYS A 146 -11.95 -20.81 -12.74
C LYS A 146 -13.13 -21.78 -12.70
N ASP A 147 -13.85 -21.84 -11.59
CA ASP A 147 -14.99 -22.75 -11.43
C ASP A 147 -16.13 -22.38 -12.39
N MET A 148 -16.42 -21.09 -12.55
CA MET A 148 -17.38 -20.57 -13.53
C MET A 148 -17.02 -20.99 -14.96
N LEU A 149 -15.74 -20.93 -15.34
CA LEU A 149 -15.30 -21.38 -16.67
C LEU A 149 -15.51 -22.89 -16.85
N VAL A 150 -15.17 -23.70 -15.84
CA VAL A 150 -15.37 -25.16 -15.89
C VAL A 150 -16.85 -25.50 -16.00
N ILE A 151 -17.71 -24.86 -15.22
CA ILE A 151 -19.17 -25.05 -15.28
C ILE A 151 -19.71 -24.63 -16.64
N HIS A 152 -19.28 -23.48 -17.15
CA HIS A 152 -19.68 -22.97 -18.46
C HIS A 152 -19.31 -23.95 -19.58
N ASP A 153 -18.10 -24.50 -19.56
CA ASP A 153 -17.64 -25.45 -20.57
C ASP A 153 -18.42 -26.77 -20.53
N ARG A 154 -18.66 -27.29 -19.32
CA ARG A 154 -19.48 -28.49 -19.12
C ARG A 154 -20.90 -28.28 -19.61
N THR A 155 -21.51 -27.15 -19.22
CA THR A 155 -22.88 -26.78 -19.61
C THR A 155 -22.99 -26.57 -21.12
N SER A 156 -22.01 -25.92 -21.74
CA SER A 156 -21.95 -25.70 -23.19
C SER A 156 -21.86 -27.02 -23.96
N LYS A 157 -21.02 -27.95 -23.51
CA LYS A 157 -20.92 -29.29 -24.13
C LYS A 157 -22.23 -30.07 -23.98
N LEU A 158 -22.85 -30.01 -22.81
CA LEU A 158 -24.13 -30.67 -22.55
C LEU A 158 -25.25 -30.10 -23.42
N LYS A 159 -25.36 -28.77 -23.51
CA LYS A 159 -26.33 -28.07 -24.38
C LYS A 159 -26.17 -28.50 -25.84
N LYS A 160 -24.93 -28.57 -26.36
CA LYS A 160 -24.67 -29.06 -27.73
C LYS A 160 -25.15 -30.50 -27.93
N ARG A 161 -24.93 -31.39 -26.96
CA ARG A 161 -25.39 -32.79 -27.04
C ARG A 161 -26.92 -32.88 -27.00
N ALA A 162 -27.57 -32.15 -26.10
CA ALA A 162 -29.02 -32.10 -26.00
C ALA A 162 -29.66 -31.61 -27.31
N MET A 163 -29.12 -30.54 -27.91
CA MET A 163 -29.59 -30.02 -29.19
C MET A 163 -29.45 -31.04 -30.32
N LYS A 164 -28.31 -31.75 -30.41
CA LYS A 164 -28.10 -32.81 -31.41
C LYS A 164 -29.11 -33.95 -31.23
N LEU A 165 -29.34 -34.38 -30.00
CA LEU A 165 -30.30 -35.44 -29.70
C LEU A 165 -31.73 -35.03 -30.06
N GLN A 166 -32.10 -33.77 -29.77
CA GLN A 166 -33.40 -33.23 -30.13
C GLN A 166 -33.59 -33.19 -31.67
N GLN A 167 -32.60 -32.69 -32.41
CA GLN A 167 -32.62 -32.65 -33.87
C GLN A 167 -32.70 -34.05 -34.47
N GLN A 168 -31.96 -35.01 -33.92
CA GLN A 168 -32.00 -36.40 -34.37
C GLN A 168 -33.40 -37.01 -34.18
N LYS A 169 -33.99 -36.85 -32.99
CA LYS A 169 -35.36 -37.34 -32.73
C LYS A 169 -36.40 -36.73 -33.66
N GLN A 170 -36.31 -35.43 -33.94
CA GLN A 170 -37.21 -34.76 -34.88
C GLN A 170 -37.06 -35.32 -36.31
N LYS A 171 -35.82 -35.54 -36.75
CA LYS A 171 -35.54 -36.11 -38.07
C LYS A 171 -36.04 -37.55 -38.19
N GLU A 172 -35.79 -38.39 -37.18
CA GLU A 172 -36.26 -39.78 -37.14
C GLU A 172 -37.78 -39.87 -37.14
N ALA A 173 -38.47 -39.02 -36.36
CA ALA A 173 -39.92 -38.95 -36.35
C ALA A 173 -40.49 -38.59 -37.73
N LEU A 174 -39.93 -37.57 -38.38
CA LEU A 174 -40.34 -37.16 -39.73
C LEU A 174 -40.10 -38.27 -40.77
N GLN A 175 -38.94 -38.94 -40.71
CA GLN A 175 -38.63 -40.05 -41.62
C GLN A 175 -39.56 -41.24 -41.42
N LYS A 176 -39.92 -41.55 -40.18
CA LYS A 176 -40.87 -42.63 -39.85
C LYS A 176 -42.28 -42.32 -40.36
N GLU A 177 -42.72 -41.05 -40.31
CA GLU A 177 -44.00 -40.64 -40.89
C GLU A 177 -44.01 -40.81 -42.40
N LEU A 178 -42.99 -40.26 -43.08
CA LEU A 178 -42.86 -40.36 -44.53
C LEU A 178 -42.79 -41.82 -45.01
N GLN A 179 -42.20 -42.72 -44.21
CA GLN A 179 -42.19 -44.14 -44.52
C GLN A 179 -43.57 -44.77 -44.38
N ARG A 180 -44.31 -44.45 -43.31
CA ARG A 180 -45.70 -44.89 -43.14
C ARG A 180 -46.58 -44.41 -44.29
N ASP A 181 -46.45 -43.16 -44.71
CA ASP A 181 -47.22 -42.62 -45.83
C ASP A 181 -46.93 -43.36 -47.14
N ARG A 182 -45.67 -43.71 -47.41
CA ARG A 182 -45.30 -44.52 -48.59
C ARG A 182 -45.86 -45.93 -48.54
N GLU A 183 -45.91 -46.55 -47.36
CA GLU A 183 -46.49 -47.88 -47.18
C GLU A 183 -48.01 -47.85 -47.42
N ILE A 184 -48.70 -46.87 -46.82
CA ILE A 184 -50.13 -46.64 -47.04
C ILE A 184 -50.44 -46.42 -48.53
N GLU A 185 -49.60 -45.65 -49.24
CA GLU A 185 -49.82 -45.40 -50.66
C GLU A 185 -49.59 -46.65 -51.53
N ARG A 186 -48.64 -47.52 -51.16
CA ARG A 186 -48.49 -48.83 -51.81
C ARG A 186 -49.70 -49.73 -51.56
N ASP A 187 -50.21 -49.75 -50.34
CA ASP A 187 -51.37 -50.57 -49.98
C ASP A 187 -52.64 -50.11 -50.73
N LYS A 188 -52.83 -48.78 -50.91
CA LYS A 188 -53.91 -48.23 -51.73
C LYS A 188 -53.81 -48.66 -53.20
N GLN A 189 -52.61 -48.68 -53.78
CA GLN A 189 -52.40 -49.07 -55.18
C GLN A 189 -52.63 -50.57 -55.42
N LEU A 190 -52.41 -51.40 -54.41
CA LEU A 190 -52.65 -52.84 -54.43
C LEU A 190 -54.07 -53.23 -53.98
N ALA A 191 -54.89 -52.25 -53.59
CA ALA A 191 -56.27 -52.51 -53.18
C ALA A 191 -57.09 -53.05 -54.37
N PRO A 192 -57.77 -54.20 -54.23
CA PRO A 192 -58.54 -54.78 -55.31
C PRO A 192 -59.65 -53.82 -55.73
N LYS A 193 -59.62 -53.40 -57.00
CA LYS A 193 -60.74 -52.66 -57.61
C LYS A 193 -61.94 -53.61 -57.64
N ILE A 194 -62.95 -53.32 -56.82
CA ILE A 194 -64.20 -54.07 -56.84
C ILE A 194 -64.81 -53.87 -58.23
N ALA A 195 -64.90 -54.95 -59.01
CA ALA A 195 -65.61 -54.94 -60.27
C ALA A 195 -67.09 -54.69 -59.98
N THR A 196 -67.56 -53.46 -60.23
CA THR A 196 -68.98 -53.17 -60.23
C THR A 196 -69.60 -53.99 -61.35
N LYS A 197 -70.33 -55.05 -60.98
CA LYS A 197 -71.15 -55.80 -61.92
C LYS A 197 -72.11 -54.81 -62.57
N SER A 198 -71.98 -54.64 -63.88
CA SER A 198 -72.96 -53.92 -64.69
C SER A 198 -74.30 -54.64 -64.55
N THR A 199 -75.16 -54.13 -63.68
CA THR A 199 -76.57 -54.54 -63.59
C THR A 199 -77.28 -54.02 -64.84
N GLN A 200 -77.13 -54.71 -65.97
CA GLN A 200 -78.14 -54.71 -67.00
C GLN A 200 -79.30 -55.57 -66.47
N GLY A 201 -80.46 -54.96 -66.24
CA GLY A 201 -81.59 -55.68 -65.64
C GLY A 201 -82.90 -54.91 -65.67
N LYS A 202 -83.51 -54.92 -66.86
CA LYS A 202 -84.93 -54.66 -67.21
C LYS A 202 -85.45 -53.23 -67.20
#